data_AF-A0A0M6WQE7-F1
#
_entry.id   AF-A0A0M6WQE7-F1
#
_cell.length_a   1.000
_cell.length_b   1.000
_cell.length_c   1.000
_cell.angle_alpha   90.00
_cell.angle_beta   90.00
_cell.angle_gamma   90.00
#
_symmetry.space_group_name_H-M   'P 1'
#
loop_
_entity.id
_entity.type
_entity.pdbx_description
1 polymer ?
#
loop_
_entity_poly.entity_id
_entity_poly.type
_entity_poly.pdbx_seq_one_letter_code
_entity_poly.pdbx_strand_id
1 'polypeptide(L)'
;MVICLERTIFWQERLHVAAADCWRICRQHLLQMAVKQEKQDERAAVNQKAEKLLKDYGNSILRMAYAYLHNMSDAEDILQETLIKYLQTAPVLENPAHEKAWLLKVAANLSKNRIDYNRIRQTDELEETLVAEKREDLRFVWEAVRALPEK
;
A
#
# COMPACT_ATOMS: atom_id res chain seq x y z
N MET A 1 66.42 6.90 -20.93
CA MET A 1 65.67 8.19 -20.96
C MET A 1 64.20 8.01 -21.34
N VAL A 2 63.85 7.09 -22.25
CA VAL A 2 62.46 6.78 -22.66
C VAL A 2 61.57 6.26 -21.50
N ILE A 3 62.11 5.36 -20.65
CA ILE A 3 61.37 4.77 -19.49
C ILE A 3 60.98 5.82 -18.43
N CYS A 4 61.72 6.95 -18.35
CA CYS A 4 61.43 8.00 -17.37
C CYS A 4 60.24 8.88 -17.82
N LEU A 5 60.13 9.13 -19.13
CA LEU A 5 59.03 9.89 -19.74
C LEU A 5 57.71 9.08 -19.77
N GLU A 6 57.76 7.77 -20.04
CA GLU A 6 56.56 6.92 -19.97
C GLU A 6 55.99 6.83 -18.54
N ARG A 7 56.86 6.78 -17.52
CA ARG A 7 56.44 6.78 -16.12
C ARG A 7 55.80 8.11 -15.71
N THR A 8 56.35 9.25 -16.11
CA THR A 8 55.74 10.56 -15.76
C THR A 8 54.41 10.79 -16.47
N ILE A 9 54.28 10.37 -17.74
CA ILE A 9 53.01 10.42 -18.48
C ILE A 9 51.95 9.54 -17.80
N PHE A 10 52.31 8.32 -17.38
CA PHE A 10 51.43 7.42 -16.64
C PHE A 10 50.96 7.99 -15.30
N TRP A 11 51.85 8.66 -14.55
CA TRP A 11 51.49 9.32 -13.29
C TRP A 11 50.57 10.54 -13.50
N GLN A 12 50.78 11.29 -14.58
CA GLN A 12 49.99 12.46 -14.91
C GLN A 12 48.58 12.10 -15.39
N GLU A 13 48.43 11.08 -16.25
CA GLU A 13 47.13 10.52 -16.63
C GLU A 13 46.36 10.01 -15.40
N ARG A 14 47.03 9.35 -14.47
CA ARG A 14 46.41 8.81 -13.24
C ARG A 14 45.91 9.91 -12.29
N LEU A 15 46.61 11.04 -12.22
CA LEU A 15 46.18 12.24 -11.48
C LEU A 15 44.97 12.92 -12.13
N HIS A 16 44.95 13.03 -13.46
CA HIS A 16 43.80 13.57 -14.19
C HIS A 16 42.56 12.67 -14.07
N VAL A 17 42.72 11.34 -14.15
CA VAL A 17 41.62 10.37 -13.95
C VAL A 17 41.09 10.43 -12.52
N ALA A 18 41.95 10.51 -11.50
CA ALA A 18 41.51 10.64 -10.11
C ALA A 18 40.74 11.96 -9.85
N ALA A 19 41.16 13.06 -10.47
CA ALA A 19 40.45 14.34 -10.37
C ALA A 19 39.09 14.30 -11.10
N ALA A 20 39.04 13.67 -12.27
CA ALA A 20 37.80 13.46 -13.04
C ALA A 20 36.82 12.53 -12.30
N ASP A 21 37.31 11.49 -11.64
CA ASP A 21 36.50 10.59 -10.82
C ASP A 21 36.00 11.27 -9.55
N CYS A 22 36.82 12.10 -8.89
CA CYS A 22 36.40 12.93 -7.76
C CYS A 22 35.28 13.91 -8.17
N TRP A 23 35.41 14.57 -9.33
CA TRP A 23 34.37 15.42 -9.89
C TRP A 23 33.10 14.63 -10.26
N ARG A 24 33.24 13.44 -10.87
CA ARG A 24 32.11 12.56 -11.22
C ARG A 24 31.35 12.09 -9.98
N ILE A 25 32.05 11.65 -8.93
CA ILE A 25 31.46 11.20 -7.67
C ILE A 25 30.75 12.35 -6.96
N CYS A 26 31.39 13.53 -6.87
CA CYS A 26 30.79 14.70 -6.25
C CYS A 26 29.52 15.16 -7.00
N ARG A 27 29.57 15.20 -8.34
CA ARG A 27 28.40 15.48 -9.19
C ARG A 27 27.28 14.46 -9.00
N GLN A 28 27.62 13.17 -8.96
CA GLN A 28 26.64 12.10 -8.74
C GLN A 28 25.96 12.23 -7.37
N HIS A 29 26.72 12.54 -6.33
CA HIS A 29 26.20 12.73 -4.98
C HIS A 29 25.27 13.96 -4.90
N LEU A 30 25.65 15.08 -5.52
CA LEU A 30 24.81 16.28 -5.61
C LEU A 30 23.50 16.01 -6.35
N LEU A 31 23.54 15.26 -7.45
CA LEU A 31 22.33 14.85 -8.17
C LEU A 31 21.43 13.95 -7.31
N GLN A 32 22.01 13.00 -6.58
CA GLN A 32 21.27 12.14 -5.66
C GLN A 32 20.62 12.94 -4.52
N MET A 33 21.34 13.93 -3.97
CA MET A 33 20.79 14.82 -2.94
C MET A 33 19.64 15.68 -3.47
N ALA A 34 19.74 16.21 -4.70
CA ALA A 34 18.67 16.99 -5.32
C ALA A 34 17.40 16.16 -5.55
N VAL A 35 17.53 14.95 -6.11
CA VAL A 35 16.39 14.02 -6.30
C VAL A 35 15.79 13.61 -4.95
N LYS A 36 16.62 13.44 -3.92
CA LYS A 36 16.15 13.13 -2.57
C LYS A 36 15.35 14.30 -1.99
N GLN A 37 15.79 15.54 -2.21
CA GLN A 37 15.09 16.74 -1.77
C GLN A 37 13.74 16.89 -2.47
N GLU A 38 13.69 16.75 -3.79
CA GLU A 38 12.45 16.83 -4.56
C GLU A 38 11.40 15.82 -4.07
N LYS A 39 11.82 14.56 -3.84
CA LYS A 39 10.95 13.55 -3.23
C LYS A 39 10.49 13.89 -1.81
N GLN A 40 11.32 14.57 -1.04
CA GLN A 40 10.94 15.02 0.31
C GLN A 40 9.90 16.13 0.23
N ASP A 41 10.05 17.06 -0.71
CA ASP A 41 9.13 18.18 -0.92
C ASP A 41 7.76 17.67 -1.42
N GLU A 42 7.74 16.71 -2.35
CA GLU A 42 6.53 16.03 -2.80
C GLU A 42 5.80 15.34 -1.64
N ARG A 43 6.52 14.58 -0.81
CA ARG A 43 5.96 13.92 0.37
C ARG A 43 5.40 14.92 1.38
N ALA A 44 6.10 16.03 1.59
CA ALA A 44 5.62 17.09 2.47
C ALA A 44 4.32 17.72 1.95
N ALA A 45 4.22 17.97 0.65
CA ALA A 45 3.00 18.48 0.03
C ALA A 45 1.82 17.51 0.17
N VAL A 46 2.06 16.21 -0.05
CA VAL A 46 1.03 15.16 0.15
C VAL A 46 0.59 15.12 1.62
N ASN A 47 1.52 15.16 2.57
CA ASN A 47 1.20 15.14 4.00
C ASN A 47 0.36 16.36 4.42
N GLN A 48 0.71 17.56 3.94
CA GLN A 48 -0.07 18.78 4.20
C GLN A 48 -1.50 18.67 3.65
N LYS A 49 -1.64 18.12 2.44
CA LYS A 49 -2.97 17.90 1.84
C LYS A 49 -3.78 16.86 2.62
N ALA A 50 -3.14 15.77 3.06
CA ALA A 50 -3.76 14.73 3.87
C ALA A 50 -4.25 15.29 5.22
N GLU A 51 -3.43 16.07 5.90
CA GLU A 51 -3.77 16.74 7.16
C GLU A 51 -4.98 17.66 6.98
N LYS A 52 -4.99 18.47 5.91
CA LYS A 52 -6.13 19.34 5.59
C LYS A 52 -7.42 18.55 5.39
N LEU A 53 -7.38 17.48 4.58
CA LEU A 53 -8.57 16.65 4.33
C LEU A 53 -9.08 15.98 5.60
N LEU A 54 -8.17 15.48 6.43
CA LEU A 54 -8.51 14.85 7.71
C LEU A 54 -9.18 15.87 8.65
N LYS A 55 -8.62 17.08 8.74
CA LYS A 55 -9.16 18.16 9.56
C LYS A 55 -10.56 18.61 9.10
N ASP A 56 -10.73 18.80 7.78
CA ASP A 56 -11.95 19.37 7.22
C ASP A 56 -13.09 18.33 7.14
N TYR A 57 -12.77 17.08 6.82
CA TYR A 57 -13.77 16.06 6.48
C TYR A 57 -13.73 14.80 7.35
N GLY A 58 -12.67 14.59 8.14
CA GLY A 58 -12.45 13.35 8.90
C GLY A 58 -13.64 12.96 9.76
N ASN A 59 -14.16 13.88 10.58
CA ASN A 59 -15.34 13.62 11.40
C ASN A 59 -16.59 13.27 10.59
N SER A 60 -16.79 13.88 9.41
CA SER A 60 -17.95 13.58 8.56
C SER A 60 -17.86 12.18 7.96
N ILE A 61 -16.67 11.81 7.48
CA ILE A 61 -16.40 10.50 6.89
C ILE A 61 -16.52 9.41 7.96
N LEU A 62 -15.88 9.61 9.12
CA LEU A 62 -15.87 8.65 10.22
C LEU A 62 -17.28 8.36 10.74
N ARG A 63 -18.08 9.41 11.00
CA ARG A 63 -19.46 9.27 11.47
C ARG A 63 -20.32 8.51 10.48
N MET A 64 -20.15 8.77 9.19
CA MET A 64 -20.90 8.08 8.15
C MET A 64 -20.47 6.61 8.05
N ALA A 65 -19.17 6.32 8.00
CA ALA A 65 -18.67 4.95 7.97
C ALA A 65 -19.12 4.15 9.20
N TYR A 66 -19.06 4.76 10.38
CA TYR A 66 -19.55 4.15 11.62
C TYR A 66 -21.06 3.90 11.60
N ALA A 67 -21.85 4.78 10.98
CA ALA A 67 -23.30 4.57 10.82
C ALA A 67 -23.64 3.36 9.92
N TYR A 68 -22.73 2.94 9.03
CA TYR A 68 -22.89 1.72 8.24
C TYR A 68 -22.37 0.47 8.98
N LEU A 69 -21.21 0.58 9.63
CA LEU A 69 -20.44 -0.59 10.10
C LEU A 69 -20.67 -0.91 11.58
N HIS A 70 -21.07 0.09 12.38
CA HIS A 70 -21.18 -0.01 13.85
C HIS A 70 -19.92 -0.54 14.57
N ASN A 71 -18.78 -0.51 13.90
CA ASN A 71 -17.47 -0.87 14.41
C ASN A 71 -16.51 0.31 14.19
N MET A 72 -15.92 0.81 15.27
CA MET A 72 -15.02 1.96 15.22
C MET A 72 -13.74 1.66 14.42
N SER A 73 -13.14 0.48 14.62
CA SER A 73 -11.92 0.10 13.90
C SER A 73 -12.17 0.03 12.40
N ASP A 74 -13.26 -0.63 11.98
CA ASP A 74 -13.59 -0.71 10.56
C ASP A 74 -13.93 0.67 9.98
N ALA A 75 -14.57 1.55 10.77
CA ALA A 75 -14.87 2.91 10.35
C ALA A 75 -13.61 3.78 10.16
N GLU A 76 -12.62 3.63 11.04
CA GLU A 76 -11.31 4.30 10.91
C GLU A 76 -10.55 3.78 9.67
N ASP A 77 -10.59 2.48 9.39
CA ASP A 77 -10.04 1.90 8.16
C ASP A 77 -10.67 2.53 6.92
N ILE A 78 -12.01 2.60 6.87
CA ILE A 78 -12.72 3.21 5.73
C ILE A 78 -12.38 4.69 5.59
N LEU A 79 -12.24 5.43 6.70
CA LEU A 79 -11.80 6.82 6.66
C LEU A 79 -10.42 6.95 6.03
N GLN A 80 -9.45 6.14 6.48
CA GLN A 80 -8.09 6.17 5.97
C GLN A 80 -8.06 5.80 4.48
N GLU A 81 -8.73 4.72 4.09
CA GLU A 81 -8.79 4.28 2.69
C GLU A 81 -9.43 5.33 1.79
N THR A 82 -10.46 6.02 2.26
CA THR A 82 -11.11 7.11 1.51
C THR A 82 -10.15 8.27 1.25
N LEU A 83 -9.41 8.70 2.27
CA LEU A 83 -8.41 9.77 2.13
C LEU A 83 -7.27 9.35 1.20
N ILE A 84 -6.79 8.11 1.31
CA ILE A 84 -5.77 7.56 0.41
C ILE A 84 -6.25 7.58 -1.05
N LYS A 85 -7.48 7.11 -1.32
CA LYS A 85 -8.06 7.14 -2.67
C LYS A 85 -8.19 8.55 -3.20
N TYR A 86 -8.56 9.52 -2.36
CA TYR A 86 -8.60 10.92 -2.75
C TYR A 86 -7.22 11.41 -3.19
N LEU A 87 -6.18 11.16 -2.40
CA LEU A 87 -4.81 11.62 -2.69
C LEU A 87 -4.22 10.95 -3.94
N GLN A 88 -4.54 9.67 -4.17
CA GLN A 88 -4.09 8.94 -5.36
C GLN A 88 -4.84 9.36 -6.64
N THR A 89 -6.15 9.57 -6.54
CA THR A 89 -6.98 9.91 -7.70
C THR A 89 -6.88 11.40 -8.04
N ALA A 90 -6.66 12.26 -7.04
CA ALA A 90 -6.63 13.71 -7.14
C ALA A 90 -7.76 14.27 -8.03
N PRO A 91 -9.04 14.01 -7.70
CA PRO A 91 -10.16 14.35 -8.56
C PRO A 91 -10.28 15.87 -8.76
N VAL A 92 -10.57 16.29 -9.99
CA VAL A 92 -10.88 17.69 -10.30
C VAL A 92 -12.31 17.98 -9.85
N LEU A 93 -12.47 18.87 -8.88
CA LEU A 93 -13.73 19.18 -8.23
C LEU A 93 -13.95 20.69 -8.22
N GLU A 94 -15.17 21.12 -8.50
CA GLU A 94 -15.48 22.53 -8.71
C GLU A 94 -15.58 23.34 -7.41
N ASN A 95 -16.07 22.73 -6.34
CA ASN A 95 -16.35 23.41 -5.08
C ASN A 95 -16.23 22.46 -3.86
N PRO A 96 -16.14 23.00 -2.63
CA PRO A 96 -16.04 22.19 -1.42
C PRO A 96 -17.24 21.26 -1.17
N ALA A 97 -18.44 21.61 -1.66
CA ALA A 97 -19.61 20.75 -1.53
C ALA A 97 -19.48 19.49 -2.40
N HIS A 98 -18.97 19.63 -3.63
CA HIS A 98 -18.65 18.52 -4.52
C HIS A 98 -17.52 17.66 -3.95
N GLU A 99 -16.51 18.28 -3.34
CA GLU A 99 -15.43 17.56 -2.63
C GLU A 99 -15.96 16.71 -1.48
N LYS A 100 -16.79 17.30 -0.61
CA LYS A 100 -17.44 16.57 0.48
C LYS A 100 -18.33 15.44 -0.06
N ALA A 101 -19.14 15.72 -1.08
CA ALA A 101 -20.03 14.72 -1.67
C ALA A 101 -19.25 13.55 -2.27
N TRP A 102 -18.13 13.82 -2.94
CA TRP A 102 -17.25 12.79 -3.47
C TRP A 102 -16.69 11.91 -2.37
N LEU A 103 -16.13 12.51 -1.31
CA LEU A 103 -15.55 11.79 -0.17
C LEU A 103 -16.60 10.90 0.53
N LEU A 104 -17.80 11.44 0.77
CA LEU A 104 -18.89 10.68 1.39
C LEU A 104 -19.42 9.57 0.47
N LYS A 105 -19.47 9.79 -0.85
CA LYS A 105 -19.86 8.74 -1.79
C LYS A 105 -18.85 7.58 -1.78
N VAL A 106 -17.55 7.90 -1.79
CA VAL A 106 -16.49 6.88 -1.75
C VAL A 106 -16.54 6.10 -0.44
N ALA A 107 -16.57 6.78 0.70
CA ALA A 107 -16.64 6.11 2.00
C ALA A 107 -17.90 5.24 2.13
N ALA A 108 -19.08 5.71 1.69
CA ALA A 108 -20.29 4.90 1.70
C ALA A 108 -20.17 3.64 0.82
N ASN A 109 -19.54 3.74 -0.35
CA ASN A 109 -19.30 2.58 -1.21
C ASN A 109 -18.33 1.59 -0.56
N LEU A 110 -17.24 2.06 0.06
CA LEU A 110 -16.29 1.19 0.75
C LEU A 110 -16.91 0.51 1.98
N SER A 111 -17.74 1.23 2.75
CA SER A 111 -18.49 0.63 3.85
C SER A 111 -19.41 -0.50 3.37
N LYS A 112 -20.14 -0.30 2.26
CA LYS A 112 -20.98 -1.36 1.67
C LYS A 112 -20.15 -2.56 1.24
N ASN A 113 -19.02 -2.34 0.57
CA ASN A 113 -18.10 -3.41 0.19
C ASN A 113 -17.58 -4.17 1.42
N ARG A 114 -17.26 -3.48 2.53
CA ARG A 114 -16.83 -4.11 3.78
C ARG A 114 -17.95 -4.95 4.40
N ILE A 115 -19.19 -4.48 4.37
CA ILE A 115 -20.36 -5.25 4.83
C ILE A 115 -20.52 -6.52 3.98
N ASP A 116 -20.45 -6.41 2.66
CA ASP A 116 -20.56 -7.55 1.76
C ASP A 116 -19.42 -8.56 1.99
N TYR A 117 -18.19 -8.07 2.19
CA TYR A 117 -17.03 -8.89 2.53
C TYR A 117 -17.21 -9.62 3.86
N ASN A 118 -17.67 -8.90 4.90
CA ASN A 118 -17.93 -9.47 6.22
C ASN A 118 -19.03 -10.53 6.16
N ARG A 119 -20.08 -10.33 5.36
CA ARG A 119 -21.17 -11.30 5.16
C ARG A 119 -20.69 -12.62 4.56
N ILE A 120 -19.79 -12.58 3.58
CA ILE A 120 -19.24 -13.82 2.97
C ILE A 120 -18.40 -14.62 3.99
N ARG A 121 -17.79 -13.92 4.95
CA ARG A 121 -16.98 -14.53 6.01
C ARG A 121 -17.72 -14.69 7.33
N GLN A 122 -19.03 -14.42 7.38
CA GLN A 122 -19.85 -14.87 8.49
C GLN A 122 -19.86 -16.38 8.44
N THR A 123 -19.05 -16.96 9.31
CA THR A 123 -19.17 -18.37 9.67
C THR A 123 -20.25 -18.45 10.74
N ASP A 124 -21.27 -19.27 10.50
CA ASP A 124 -22.17 -19.66 11.58
C ASP A 124 -21.35 -20.33 12.68
N GLU A 125 -21.74 -20.09 13.94
CA GLU A 125 -21.19 -20.88 15.05
C GLU A 125 -21.50 -22.35 14.80
N LEU A 126 -20.51 -23.21 15.00
CA LEU A 126 -20.69 -24.64 14.85
C LEU A 126 -21.69 -25.09 15.94
N GLU A 127 -22.93 -25.37 15.55
CA GLU A 127 -23.94 -25.85 16.49
C GLU A 127 -23.47 -27.21 17.05
N GLU A 128 -23.19 -27.32 18.34
CA GLU A 128 -22.73 -28.57 18.98
C GLU A 128 -23.78 -29.71 18.86
N THR A 129 -25.01 -29.35 18.52
CA THR A 129 -26.12 -30.28 18.22
C THR A 129 -25.99 -30.95 16.86
N LEU A 130 -25.17 -30.43 15.95
CA LEU A 130 -24.79 -31.09 14.69
C LEU A 130 -23.85 -32.24 15.00
N VAL A 131 -24.40 -33.29 15.61
CA VAL A 131 -23.74 -34.58 15.74
C VAL A 131 -23.55 -35.11 14.34
N ALA A 132 -22.31 -35.02 13.81
CA ALA A 132 -21.92 -35.87 12.71
C ALA A 132 -22.17 -37.31 13.16
N GLU A 133 -23.07 -38.05 12.49
CA GLU A 133 -23.17 -39.49 12.68
C GLU A 133 -21.76 -40.06 12.51
N LYS A 134 -21.11 -40.42 13.62
CA LYS A 134 -19.91 -41.23 13.57
C LYS A 134 -20.33 -42.59 13.02
N ARG A 135 -20.25 -42.75 11.69
CA ARG A 135 -20.25 -44.07 11.08
C ARG A 135 -18.93 -44.70 11.45
N GLU A 136 -18.96 -45.52 12.49
CA GLU A 136 -17.75 -46.08 13.14
C GLU A 136 -16.94 -47.01 12.23
N ASP A 137 -17.47 -47.40 11.08
CA ASP A 137 -16.72 -48.18 10.09
C ASP A 137 -16.83 -47.60 8.66
N LEU A 138 -15.93 -46.68 8.35
CA LEU A 138 -15.65 -46.23 6.97
C LEU A 138 -14.53 -47.04 6.30
N ARG A 139 -14.16 -48.19 6.87
CA ARG A 139 -13.09 -49.07 6.34
C ARG A 139 -13.32 -49.45 4.87
N PHE A 140 -14.56 -49.75 4.51
CA PHE A 140 -14.98 -50.03 3.14
C PHE A 140 -14.64 -48.89 2.16
N VAL A 141 -14.83 -47.63 2.57
CA VAL A 141 -14.53 -46.46 1.72
C VAL A 141 -13.03 -46.34 1.50
N TRP A 142 -12.24 -46.57 2.56
CA TRP A 142 -10.79 -46.53 2.48
C TRP A 142 -10.22 -47.66 1.60
N GLU A 143 -10.77 -48.87 1.71
CA GLU A 143 -10.42 -50.01 0.84
C GLU A 143 -10.73 -49.72 -0.64
N ALA A 144 -11.89 -49.12 -0.91
CA ALA A 144 -12.29 -48.73 -2.26
C ALA A 144 -11.36 -47.65 -2.86
N VAL A 145 -10.96 -46.64 -2.07
CA VAL A 145 -9.99 -45.62 -2.51
C VAL A 145 -8.61 -46.24 -2.76
N ARG A 146 -8.19 -47.19 -1.92
CA ARG A 146 -6.91 -47.91 -2.08
C ARG A 146 -6.88 -48.78 -3.34
N ALA A 147 -8.03 -49.31 -3.76
CA ALA A 147 -8.15 -50.16 -4.94
C ALA A 147 -8.14 -49.37 -6.26
N LEU A 148 -8.12 -48.04 -6.22
CA LEU A 148 -8.03 -47.24 -7.43
C LEU A 148 -6.63 -47.40 -8.07
N PRO A 149 -6.55 -47.61 -9.39
CA PRO A 149 -5.27 -47.65 -10.09
C PRO A 149 -4.58 -46.28 -10.01
N GLU A 150 -3.26 -46.30 -9.87
CA GLU A 150 -2.45 -45.09 -9.94
C GLU A 150 -2.63 -44.43 -11.31
N LYS A 151 -2.75 -43.10 -11.31
CA LYS A 151 -2.86 -42.29 -12.53
C LYS A 151 -1.54 -42.22 -13.28
#